data_AF-A0A7W0QVC6-F1
#
_entry.id   AF-A0A7W0QVC6-F1
#
_cell.length_a   1.000
_cell.length_b   1.000
_cell.length_c   1.000
_cell.angle_alpha   90.00
_cell.angle_beta   90.00
_cell.angle_gamma   90.00
#
_symmetry.space_group_name_H-M   'P 1'
#
loop_
_entity.id
_entity.type
_entity.pdbx_description
1 polymer ?
#
loop_
_entity_poly.entity_id
_entity_poly.type
_entity_poly.pdbx_seq_one_letter_code
_entity_poly.pdbx_strand_id
1 'polypeptide(L)' 'MSQRTSWSEIRDRRISESGAPEAYQVASLAYELGRAVRGLREQRDWTQAQLAGSAGMTQSAVARFEAGGT' A
#
# COMPACT_ATOMS: atom_id res chain seq x y z
N MET A 1 -21.85 -31.15 -7.25
CA MET A 1 -21.97 -29.75 -7.70
C MET A 1 -21.14 -28.89 -6.75
N SER A 2 -20.01 -28.35 -7.21
CA SER A 2 -19.13 -27.53 -6.36
C SER A 2 -19.79 -26.18 -6.10
N GLN A 3 -20.08 -25.85 -4.84
CA GLN A 3 -20.66 -24.56 -4.48
C GLN A 3 -19.62 -23.47 -4.77
N ARG A 4 -19.93 -22.59 -5.74
CA ARG A 4 -19.09 -21.43 -6.05
C ARG A 4 -19.32 -20.38 -4.95
N THR A 5 -18.44 -20.34 -3.96
CA THR A 5 -18.41 -19.25 -2.98
C THR A 5 -18.17 -17.94 -3.71
N SER A 6 -19.04 -16.97 -3.47
CA SER A 6 -18.92 -15.64 -4.04
C SER A 6 -17.72 -14.90 -3.43
N TRP A 7 -17.15 -13.95 -4.18
CA TRP A 7 -16.05 -13.15 -3.67
C TRP A 7 -16.42 -12.34 -2.41
N SER A 8 -17.67 -11.87 -2.33
CA SER A 8 -18.21 -11.19 -1.15
C SER A 8 -18.19 -12.09 0.09
N GLU A 9 -18.62 -13.34 -0.01
CA GLU A 9 -18.60 -14.29 1.13
C GLU A 9 -17.16 -14.58 1.59
N ILE A 10 -16.21 -14.68 0.66
CA ILE A 10 -14.79 -14.87 1.00
C ILE A 10 -14.26 -13.62 1.73
N ARG A 11 -14.58 -12.43 1.22
CA ARG A 11 -14.15 -11.15 1.81
C ARG A 11 -14.72 -10.95 3.21
N ASP A 12 -16.01 -11.19 3.39
CA ASP A 12 -16.68 -10.97 4.68
C ASP A 12 -16.12 -11.91 5.74
N ARG A 13 -15.86 -13.18 5.38
CA ARG A 13 -15.17 -14.12 6.25
C ARG A 13 -13.75 -13.67 6.59
N ARG A 14 -12.99 -13.13 5.64
CA ARG A 14 -11.63 -12.64 5.89
C ARG A 14 -11.61 -11.42 6.80
N ILE A 15 -12.53 -10.49 6.62
CA ILE A 15 -12.64 -9.27 7.44
C ILE A 15 -13.03 -9.60 8.89
N SER A 16 -13.76 -10.69 9.12
CA SER A 16 -14.15 -11.11 10.48
C SER A 16 -13.08 -11.91 11.23
N GLU A 17 -11.98 -12.29 10.58
CA GLU A 17 -10.84 -12.94 11.25
C GLU A 17 -10.20 -11.96 12.26
N SER A 18 -9.80 -12.46 13.44
CA SER A 18 -9.15 -11.64 14.46
C SER A 18 -7.88 -10.97 13.91
N GLY A 19 -7.75 -9.66 14.08
CA GLY A 19 -6.62 -8.90 13.55
C GLY A 19 -6.77 -8.45 12.09
N ALA A 20 -7.79 -8.92 11.36
CA ALA A 20 -8.01 -8.52 9.98
C ALA A 20 -8.44 -7.05 9.84
N PRO A 21 -9.32 -6.49 10.70
CA PRO A 21 -9.65 -5.07 10.65
C PRO A 21 -8.42 -4.17 10.87
N GLU A 22 -7.56 -4.54 11.83
CA GLU A 22 -6.34 -3.80 12.15
C GLU A 22 -5.31 -3.90 11.02
N ALA A 23 -5.08 -5.11 10.50
CA ALA A 23 -4.19 -5.33 9.37
C ALA A 23 -4.67 -4.58 8.11
N TYR A 24 -5.98 -4.56 7.88
CA TYR A 24 -6.58 -3.78 6.79
C TYR A 24 -6.35 -2.28 6.97
N GLN A 25 -6.55 -1.75 8.18
CA GLN A 25 -6.31 -0.34 8.48
C GLN A 25 -4.84 0.04 8.29
N VAL A 26 -3.89 -0.79 8.74
CA VAL A 26 -2.46 -0.57 8.54
C VAL A 26 -2.11 -0.57 7.05
N ALA A 27 -2.63 -1.53 6.29
CA ALA A 27 -2.41 -1.59 4.84
C ALA A 27 -3.02 -0.38 4.12
N SER A 28 -4.22 0.05 4.52
CA SER A 28 -4.89 1.24 3.97
C SER A 28 -4.06 2.50 4.23
N LEU A 29 -3.58 2.68 5.46
CA LEU A 29 -2.77 3.83 5.84
C LEU A 29 -1.43 3.86 5.09
N ALA A 30 -0.75 2.71 4.97
CA ALA A 30 0.49 2.61 4.20
C ALA A 30 0.28 2.96 2.73
N TYR A 31 -0.81 2.47 2.12
CA TYR A 31 -1.18 2.80 0.75
C TYR A 31 -1.44 4.29 0.53
N GLU A 32 -2.25 4.90 1.41
CA GLU A 32 -2.57 6.33 1.31
C GLU A 32 -1.32 7.20 1.45
N LEU A 33 -0.44 6.86 2.40
CA LEU A 33 0.82 7.57 2.59
C LEU A 33 1.74 7.45 1.37
N GLY A 34 1.91 6.23 0.84
CA GLY A 34 2.71 5.98 -0.36
C GLY A 34 2.19 6.76 -1.58
N ARG A 35 0.87 6.74 -1.77
CA ARG A 35 0.16 7.53 -2.81
C ARG A 35 0.39 9.03 -2.64
N ALA A 36 0.31 9.55 -1.42
CA ALA A 36 0.50 10.98 -1.14
C ALA A 36 1.95 11.41 -1.44
N VAL A 37 2.93 10.62 -1.03
CA VAL A 37 4.36 10.90 -1.29
C VAL A 37 4.66 10.84 -2.79
N ARG A 38 4.12 9.86 -3.52
CA ARG A 38 4.23 9.81 -4.98
C ARG A 38 3.69 11.08 -5.63
N GLY A 39 2.51 11.53 -5.21
CA GLY A 39 1.90 12.77 -5.72
C GLY A 39 2.78 13.99 -5.46
N LEU A 40 3.33 14.14 -4.24
CA LEU A 40 4.23 15.23 -3.88
C LEU A 40 5.55 15.21 -4.65
N ARG A 41 6.06 14.01 -4.96
CA ARG A 41 7.27 13.81 -5.76
C ARG A 41 7.02 14.23 -7.21
N GLU A 42 5.94 13.75 -7.81
CA GLU A 42 5.57 14.09 -9.19
C GLU A 42 5.27 15.59 -9.34
N GLN A 43 4.59 16.22 -8.38
CA GLN A 43 4.34 17.68 -8.37
C GLN A 43 5.62 18.53 -8.28
N ARG A 44 6.73 17.96 -7.81
CA ARG A 44 8.04 18.62 -7.75
C ARG A 44 8.93 18.29 -8.93
N ASP A 45 8.42 17.54 -9.92
CA ASP A 45 9.19 16.97 -11.04
C ASP A 45 10.38 16.12 -10.58
N TRP A 46 10.24 15.44 -9.44
CA TRP A 46 11.29 14.57 -8.92
C TRP A 46 11.13 13.13 -9.44
N THR A 47 12.24 12.52 -9.81
CA THR A 47 12.37 11.08 -10.02
C THR A 47 12.39 10.34 -8.68
N GLN A 48 12.09 9.04 -8.68
CA GLN A 48 12.22 8.21 -7.48
C GLN A 48 13.65 8.20 -6.94
N ALA A 49 14.66 8.28 -7.81
CA ALA A 49 16.07 8.35 -7.41
C ALA A 49 16.41 9.65 -6.67
N GLN A 50 15.83 10.78 -7.09
CA GLN A 50 16.00 12.06 -6.38
C GLN A 50 15.36 12.03 -5.00
N LEU A 51 14.11 11.55 -4.90
CA LEU A 51 13.46 11.37 -3.59
C LEU A 51 14.26 10.43 -2.69
N ALA A 52 14.75 9.31 -3.23
CA ALA A 52 15.56 8.35 -2.50
C ALA A 52 16.84 8.99 -1.95
N GLY A 53 17.57 9.75 -2.77
CA GLY A 53 18.75 10.49 -2.35
C GLY A 53 18.45 11.50 -1.24
N SER A 54 17.36 12.26 -1.37
CA SER A 54 16.95 13.23 -0.33
C SER A 54 16.48 12.58 0.97
N ALA A 55 15.90 11.38 0.90
CA ALA A 55 15.37 10.65 2.05
C ALA A 55 16.38 9.69 2.71
N GLY A 56 17.60 9.55 2.17
CA GLY A 56 18.57 8.56 2.64
C GLY A 56 18.12 7.11 2.40
N MET A 57 17.32 6.90 1.36
CA MET A 57 16.76 5.59 0.99
C MET A 57 17.34 5.10 -0.34
N THR A 58 17.15 3.81 -0.65
CA THR A 58 17.37 3.31 -2.01
C THR A 58 16.16 3.63 -2.90
N GLN A 59 16.37 3.71 -4.21
CA GLN A 59 15.26 3.89 -5.17
C GLN A 59 14.23 2.76 -5.07
N SER A 60 14.67 1.51 -4.85
CA SER A 60 13.78 0.36 -4.68
C SER A 60 12.95 0.44 -3.40
N ALA A 61 13.52 0.95 -2.30
CA ALA A 61 12.78 1.19 -1.06
C ALA A 61 11.71 2.27 -1.26
N VAL A 62 12.03 3.37 -1.96
CA VAL A 62 11.04 4.39 -2.35
C VAL A 62 9.95 3.80 -3.23
N ALA A 63 10.29 2.96 -4.22
CA ALA A 63 9.30 2.35 -5.10
C ALA A 63 8.31 1.46 -4.35
N ARG A 64 8.76 0.67 -3.36
CA ARG A 64 7.87 -0.12 -2.50
C ARG A 64 7.02 0.77 -1.60
N PHE A 65 7.64 1.78 -1.00
CA PHE A 65 6.95 2.76 -0.16
C PHE A 65 5.81 3.46 -0.90
N GLU A 66 6.07 3.96 -2.11
CA GLU A 66 5.05 4.62 -2.95
C GLU A 66 3.91 3.69 -3.38
N ALA A 67 4.17 2.37 -3.39
CA ALA A 67 3.16 1.35 -3.66
C ALA A 67 2.36 0.93 -2.40
N GLY A 68 2.67 1.50 -1.22
CA GLY A 68 2.04 1.15 0.05
C GLY A 68 2.67 -0.05 0.76
N GLY A 69 3.87 -0.47 0.35
CA GLY A 69 4.65 -1.53 0.99
C GLY A 69 5.87 -0.99 1.74
N THR A 70 6.52 -1.85 2.50
CA THR A 70 7.79 -1.58 3.19
C THR A 70 8.91 -2.47 2.64
#